data_AF-A0A9P7XDL1-F1
#
_entry.id   AF-A0A9P7XDL1-F1
#
_cell.length_a   1.000
_cell.length_b   1.000
_cell.length_c   1.000
_cell.angle_alpha   90.00
_cell.angle_beta   90.00
_cell.angle_gamma   90.00
#
_symmetry.space_group_name_H-M   'P 1'
#
loop_
_entity.id
_entity.type
_entity.pdbx_description
1 polymer ?
#
loop_
_entity_poly.entity_id
_entity_poly.type
_entity_poly.pdbx_seq_one_letter_code
_entity_poly.pdbx_strand_id
1 'polypeptide(L)'
;MAAYSGSLASKKKQDLQDLASDLGIDTSGTKDDLQERIKRHLAEHQELAQDPRFSGLYSRKKPANRQPSMSINENVEPSGQVVQRPHTRQSQAVTVFPVTNESEIPDVQQAEERIAEEAVAIAPQSPTRSIIEFVSKKTQEVLAATDPDAVVEVVREKGRVAGQEVNKGTTWLKRFLSNANNITSLTIVAELLYILYTVIPWQYYQIPLNAPYTTRYDGISPVTIMPEDPPLVSTRIASIPYIPHTFLTQPTIYSTLILWALPTLLIPLCFGGLVSFKPGHAWSASGQDALTAAIVRLACVFAGDWGLDWSNELGISQKWRILSASLAGAFSLAEAIGGRAPLPPVVDTPAVESETEE
;
A
#
# COMPACT_ATOMS: atom_id res chain seq x y z
N MET A 1 -41.90 -4.39 -12.21
CA MET A 1 -40.82 -3.78 -11.40
C MET A 1 -39.55 -4.55 -11.67
N ALA A 2 -38.42 -3.87 -11.85
CA ALA A 2 -37.14 -4.52 -12.18
C ALA A 2 -36.63 -5.31 -10.96
N ALA A 3 -36.12 -6.53 -11.18
CA ALA A 3 -35.50 -7.31 -10.11
C ALA A 3 -34.12 -6.74 -9.76
N TYR A 4 -33.83 -6.58 -8.48
CA TYR A 4 -32.55 -6.07 -8.02
C TYR A 4 -31.52 -7.21 -7.99
N SER A 5 -30.46 -7.08 -8.78
CA SER A 5 -29.34 -8.02 -8.80
C SER A 5 -27.99 -7.32 -8.70
N GLY A 6 -26.95 -8.09 -8.37
CA GLY A 6 -25.56 -7.62 -8.30
C GLY A 6 -25.13 -7.09 -6.94
N SER A 7 -23.86 -6.67 -6.85
CA SER A 7 -23.28 -6.14 -5.60
C SER A 7 -23.83 -4.75 -5.30
N LEU A 8 -24.21 -4.51 -4.03
CA LEU A 8 -24.60 -3.18 -3.54
C LEU A 8 -23.51 -2.13 -3.76
N ALA A 9 -22.23 -2.53 -3.75
CA ALA A 9 -21.08 -1.64 -3.93
C ALA A 9 -21.08 -0.92 -5.30
N SER A 10 -21.51 -1.64 -6.36
CA SER A 10 -21.50 -1.14 -7.74
C SER A 10 -22.74 -0.33 -8.13
N LYS A 11 -23.79 -0.31 -7.30
CA LYS A 11 -25.02 0.44 -7.61
C LYS A 11 -24.82 1.95 -7.49
N LYS A 12 -25.54 2.73 -8.31
CA LYS A 12 -25.53 4.19 -8.22
C LYS A 12 -26.32 4.64 -6.98
N LYS A 13 -26.09 5.87 -6.52
CA LYS A 13 -26.79 6.41 -5.33
C LYS A 13 -28.30 6.37 -5.52
N GLN A 14 -28.80 6.74 -6.71
CA GLN A 14 -30.21 6.71 -7.03
C GLN A 14 -30.81 5.29 -6.86
N ASP A 15 -30.19 4.28 -7.46
CA ASP A 15 -30.63 2.88 -7.33
C ASP A 15 -30.66 2.39 -5.87
N LEU A 16 -29.77 2.91 -5.02
CA LEU A 16 -29.76 2.60 -3.59
C LEU A 16 -30.89 3.32 -2.83
N GLN A 17 -31.28 4.52 -3.25
CA GLN A 17 -32.44 5.21 -2.67
C GLN A 17 -33.75 4.54 -3.09
N ASP A 18 -33.87 4.12 -4.35
CA ASP A 18 -35.03 3.37 -4.84
C ASP A 18 -35.13 2.02 -4.10
N LEU A 19 -34.01 1.32 -3.92
CA LEU A 19 -33.96 0.08 -3.13
C LEU A 19 -34.29 0.31 -1.65
N ALA A 20 -33.83 1.41 -1.05
CA ALA A 20 -34.17 1.78 0.32
C ALA A 20 -35.67 2.09 0.47
N SER A 21 -36.25 2.79 -0.50
CA SER A 21 -37.68 3.08 -0.57
C SER A 21 -38.50 1.79 -0.68
N ASP A 22 -38.10 0.87 -1.55
CA ASP A 22 -38.77 -0.42 -1.74
C ASP A 22 -38.68 -1.33 -0.50
N LEU A 23 -37.60 -1.20 0.27
CA LEU A 23 -37.41 -1.91 1.55
C LEU A 23 -38.09 -1.20 2.74
N GLY A 24 -38.63 0.01 2.54
CA GLY A 24 -39.25 0.80 3.61
C GLY A 24 -38.27 1.35 4.65
N ILE A 25 -37.00 1.52 4.28
CA ILE A 25 -35.95 2.10 5.14
C ILE A 25 -35.63 3.55 4.73
N ASP A 26 -35.00 4.31 5.64
CA ASP A 26 -34.65 5.71 5.38
C ASP A 26 -33.75 5.88 4.15
N THR A 27 -34.15 6.77 3.23
CA THR A 27 -33.48 7.08 1.96
C THR A 27 -32.48 8.24 2.06
N SER A 28 -32.34 8.84 3.26
CA SER A 28 -31.40 9.93 3.52
C SER A 28 -29.96 9.43 3.75
N GLY A 29 -28.97 10.25 3.37
CA GLY A 29 -27.55 10.00 3.67
C GLY A 29 -26.60 9.97 2.47
N THR A 30 -25.35 9.60 2.75
CA THR A 30 -24.32 9.35 1.73
C THR A 30 -24.53 7.97 1.07
N LYS A 31 -23.80 7.70 -0.01
CA LYS A 31 -23.88 6.40 -0.71
C LYS A 31 -23.53 5.24 0.23
N ASP A 32 -22.53 5.43 1.08
CA ASP A 32 -22.02 4.39 1.97
C ASP A 32 -23.00 4.13 3.13
N ASP A 33 -23.63 5.17 3.68
CA ASP A 33 -24.68 5.03 4.71
C ASP A 33 -25.86 4.19 4.21
N LEU A 34 -26.31 4.46 2.97
CA LEU A 34 -27.39 3.69 2.34
C LEU A 34 -26.97 2.22 2.14
N GLN A 35 -25.74 1.97 1.69
CA GLN A 35 -25.25 0.60 1.53
C GLN A 35 -25.20 -0.16 2.86
N GLU A 36 -24.72 0.48 3.92
CA GLU A 36 -24.64 -0.15 5.24
C GLU A 36 -26.05 -0.44 5.79
N ARG A 37 -26.97 0.53 5.67
CA ARG A 37 -28.36 0.38 6.14
C ARG A 37 -29.11 -0.72 5.39
N ILE A 38 -28.97 -0.78 4.07
CA ILE A 38 -29.55 -1.86 3.24
C ILE A 38 -28.94 -3.21 3.62
N LYS A 39 -27.62 -3.30 3.80
CA LYS A 39 -26.96 -4.56 4.22
C LYS A 39 -27.45 -5.05 5.58
N ARG A 40 -27.60 -4.13 6.54
CA ARG A 40 -28.11 -4.44 7.88
C ARG A 40 -29.53 -4.96 7.81
N HIS A 41 -30.41 -4.27 7.07
CA HIS A 41 -31.80 -4.67 6.90
C HIS A 41 -31.94 -6.05 6.23
N LEU A 42 -31.18 -6.31 5.17
CA LEU A 42 -31.18 -7.61 4.48
C LEU A 42 -30.62 -8.75 5.36
N ALA A 43 -29.72 -8.44 6.30
CA ALA A 43 -29.19 -9.42 7.25
C ALA A 43 -30.20 -9.77 8.36
N GLU A 44 -31.03 -8.82 8.77
CA GLU A 44 -32.08 -9.02 9.78
C GLU A 44 -33.32 -9.73 9.21
N HIS A 45 -33.68 -9.47 7.95
CA HIS A 45 -34.90 -9.97 7.31
C HIS A 45 -34.59 -11.00 6.22
N GLN A 46 -34.23 -12.23 6.63
CA GLN A 46 -33.79 -13.27 5.70
C GLN A 46 -34.93 -13.82 4.82
N GLU A 47 -36.18 -13.60 5.21
CA GLU A 47 -37.39 -13.92 4.46
C GLU A 47 -37.49 -13.18 3.12
N LEU A 48 -36.88 -11.99 3.00
CA LEU A 48 -36.81 -11.25 1.74
C LEU A 48 -36.01 -11.98 0.66
N ALA A 49 -35.23 -13.00 1.01
CA ALA A 49 -34.54 -13.85 0.04
C ALA A 49 -35.51 -14.65 -0.84
N GLN A 50 -36.73 -14.90 -0.37
CA GLN A 50 -37.76 -15.62 -1.13
C GLN A 50 -38.51 -14.70 -2.10
N ASP A 51 -38.47 -13.38 -1.89
CA ASP A 51 -39.09 -12.43 -2.79
C ASP A 51 -38.28 -12.36 -4.11
N PRO A 52 -38.89 -12.63 -5.28
CA PRO A 52 -38.21 -12.56 -6.57
C PRO A 52 -37.56 -11.19 -6.83
N ARG A 53 -38.05 -10.10 -6.20
CA ARG A 53 -37.49 -8.75 -6.37
C ARG A 53 -36.12 -8.58 -5.70
N PHE A 54 -35.90 -9.22 -4.55
CA PHE A 54 -34.69 -9.05 -3.73
C PHE A 54 -33.77 -10.27 -3.74
N SER A 55 -34.24 -11.43 -4.22
CA SER A 55 -33.46 -12.68 -4.31
C SER A 55 -32.07 -12.52 -4.94
N GLY A 56 -31.93 -11.64 -5.94
CA GLY A 56 -30.67 -11.33 -6.61
C GLY A 56 -29.62 -10.62 -5.74
N LEU A 57 -30.02 -10.00 -4.62
CA LEU A 57 -29.14 -9.36 -3.65
C LEU A 57 -28.54 -10.35 -2.65
N TYR A 58 -29.28 -11.44 -2.36
CA TYR A 58 -28.84 -12.53 -1.48
C TYR A 58 -27.91 -13.53 -2.15
N SER A 59 -27.72 -13.41 -3.47
CA SER A 59 -26.76 -14.19 -4.23
C SER A 59 -25.34 -13.75 -3.86
N ARG A 60 -24.92 -14.11 -2.64
CA ARG A 60 -23.53 -14.08 -2.20
C ARG A 60 -22.79 -14.87 -3.26
N LYS A 61 -21.97 -14.18 -4.07
CA LYS A 61 -21.14 -14.80 -5.09
C LYS A 61 -20.42 -15.96 -4.42
N LYS A 62 -20.95 -17.18 -4.62
CA LYS A 62 -20.25 -18.41 -4.30
C LYS A 62 -18.96 -18.24 -5.10
N PRO A 63 -17.78 -18.15 -4.45
CA PRO A 63 -16.54 -17.96 -5.19
C PRO A 63 -16.55 -19.06 -6.25
N ALA A 64 -16.61 -18.64 -7.51
CA ALA A 64 -16.58 -19.56 -8.64
C ALA A 64 -15.17 -20.15 -8.63
N ASN A 65 -15.00 -21.19 -7.80
CA ASN A 65 -13.80 -21.98 -7.77
C ASN A 65 -13.80 -22.75 -9.09
N ARG A 66 -13.21 -22.11 -10.10
CA ARG A 66 -12.91 -22.69 -11.39
C ARG A 66 -11.94 -23.84 -11.15
N GLN A 67 -12.47 -25.05 -11.05
CA GLN A 67 -11.83 -26.19 -11.68
C GLN A 67 -12.64 -26.53 -12.92
N PRO A 68 -12.07 -26.41 -14.13
CA PRO A 68 -12.39 -27.33 -15.20
C PRO A 68 -11.51 -28.57 -14.99
N SER A 69 -12.07 -29.60 -14.36
CA SER A 69 -11.54 -30.95 -14.52
C SER A 69 -11.69 -31.33 -15.99
N MET A 70 -10.56 -31.51 -16.67
CA MET A 70 -10.54 -32.21 -17.95
C MET A 70 -11.04 -33.63 -17.71
N SER A 71 -12.22 -33.93 -18.24
CA SER A 71 -12.67 -35.29 -18.51
C SER A 71 -12.14 -35.67 -19.89
N ILE A 72 -11.07 -36.47 -19.92
CA ILE A 72 -10.62 -37.16 -21.13
C ILE A 72 -10.53 -38.65 -20.80
N ASN A 73 -11.50 -39.37 -21.38
CA ASN A 73 -11.54 -40.78 -21.78
C ASN A 73 -10.61 -41.78 -21.09
N GLU A 74 -11.24 -42.60 -20.27
CA GLU A 74 -10.85 -43.96 -19.93
C GLU A 74 -11.32 -44.91 -21.04
N ASN A 75 -10.41 -45.35 -21.92
CA ASN A 75 -10.58 -46.62 -22.63
C ASN A 75 -9.24 -47.13 -23.21
N VAL A 76 -9.04 -48.45 -23.10
CA VAL A 76 -8.05 -49.32 -23.75
C VAL A 76 -6.72 -49.55 -23.02
N GLU A 77 -6.63 -50.76 -22.45
CA GLU A 77 -5.45 -51.53 -22.04
C GLU A 77 -5.05 -52.52 -23.18
N PRO A 78 -4.00 -53.35 -23.06
CA PRO A 78 -2.58 -53.06 -23.30
C PRO A 78 -2.01 -53.84 -24.52
N SER A 79 -0.88 -53.39 -25.09
CA SER A 79 0.17 -54.29 -25.63
C SER A 79 1.41 -53.54 -26.11
N GLY A 80 2.57 -53.91 -25.53
CA GLY A 80 3.74 -54.34 -26.31
C GLY A 80 4.71 -53.30 -26.90
N GLN A 81 6.00 -53.53 -26.57
CA GLN A 81 7.23 -53.15 -27.29
C GLN A 81 7.71 -51.70 -27.11
N VAL A 82 8.77 -51.47 -26.32
CA VAL A 82 10.20 -51.58 -26.70
C VAL A 82 10.51 -50.79 -27.98
N VAL A 83 11.13 -49.61 -27.84
CA VAL A 83 12.32 -49.17 -28.59
C VAL A 83 12.89 -47.89 -27.93
N GLN A 84 14.21 -47.84 -27.89
CA GLN A 84 15.09 -46.82 -27.34
C GLN A 84 15.12 -45.50 -28.13
N ARG A 85 15.61 -44.47 -27.43
CA ARG A 85 16.63 -43.45 -27.81
C ARG A 85 16.20 -41.97 -27.83
N PRO A 86 17.15 -41.07 -27.48
CA PRO A 86 16.90 -39.72 -27.03
C PRO A 86 17.02 -38.71 -28.16
N HIS A 87 16.29 -37.58 -28.08
CA HIS A 87 16.70 -36.39 -28.81
C HIS A 87 16.42 -35.10 -28.02
N THR A 88 17.54 -34.49 -27.64
CA THR A 88 17.76 -33.08 -27.35
C THR A 88 17.06 -32.17 -28.38
N ARG A 89 16.31 -31.18 -27.91
CA ARG A 89 15.97 -30.00 -28.72
C ARG A 89 16.10 -28.73 -27.87
N GLN A 90 17.29 -28.16 -27.91
CA GLN A 90 17.53 -26.75 -27.71
C GLN A 90 16.81 -25.97 -28.81
N SER A 91 15.94 -25.03 -28.43
CA SER A 91 15.46 -23.98 -29.32
C SER A 91 15.99 -22.65 -28.80
N GLN A 92 17.11 -22.22 -29.38
CA GLN A 92 17.54 -20.83 -29.35
C GLN A 92 16.70 -20.05 -30.37
N ALA A 93 15.94 -19.06 -29.92
CA ALA A 93 15.35 -18.06 -30.77
C ALA A 93 16.31 -16.88 -30.86
N VAL A 94 16.99 -16.75 -32.01
CA VAL A 94 17.78 -15.59 -32.39
C VAL A 94 16.83 -14.61 -33.08
N THR A 95 16.54 -13.49 -32.44
CA THR A 95 15.84 -12.36 -33.05
C THR A 95 16.86 -11.49 -33.76
N VAL A 96 16.90 -11.61 -35.09
CA VAL A 96 17.61 -10.71 -36.00
C VAL A 96 16.78 -9.43 -36.14
N PHE A 97 17.33 -8.29 -35.74
CA PHE A 97 16.74 -6.98 -36.02
C PHE A 97 17.05 -6.59 -37.47
N PRO A 98 16.06 -6.12 -38.26
CA PRO A 98 16.31 -5.56 -39.57
C PRO A 98 17.00 -4.20 -39.47
N VAL A 99 18.09 -4.06 -40.22
CA VAL A 99 18.76 -2.78 -40.53
C VAL A 99 17.85 -2.00 -41.48
N THR A 100 17.29 -0.90 -41.00
CA THR A 100 16.56 0.06 -41.85
C THR A 100 17.55 1.09 -42.37
N ASN A 101 17.64 1.18 -43.69
CA ASN A 101 18.46 2.12 -44.43
C ASN A 101 18.06 3.57 -44.18
N GLU A 102 19.07 4.44 -44.20
CA GLU A 102 18.97 5.87 -44.43
C GLU A 102 18.06 6.20 -45.61
N SER A 103 17.06 7.05 -45.39
CA SER A 103 16.74 8.13 -46.33
C SER A 103 15.80 9.17 -45.70
N GLU A 104 16.10 10.42 -46.02
CA GLU A 104 15.24 11.62 -45.97
C GLU A 104 14.86 12.17 -44.59
N ILE A 105 15.63 13.18 -44.20
CA ILE A 105 15.35 14.15 -43.12
C ILE A 105 14.25 15.10 -43.62
N PRO A 106 13.03 15.09 -43.05
CA PRO A 106 12.08 16.18 -43.21
C PRO A 106 12.43 17.30 -42.22
N ASP A 107 12.24 18.53 -42.69
CA ASP A 107 12.53 19.79 -42.02
C ASP A 107 11.94 19.87 -40.59
N VAL A 108 12.82 19.85 -39.59
CA VAL A 108 12.50 19.67 -38.15
C VAL A 108 11.86 20.92 -37.53
N GLN A 109 11.89 22.07 -38.19
CA GLN A 109 11.44 23.32 -37.58
C GLN A 109 9.92 23.54 -37.58
N GLN A 110 9.13 22.84 -38.41
CA GLN A 110 7.67 23.00 -38.43
C GLN A 110 6.90 22.00 -37.56
N ALA A 111 7.54 20.93 -37.09
CA ALA A 111 6.90 19.91 -36.26
C ALA A 111 6.94 20.25 -34.76
N GLU A 112 7.96 20.96 -34.28
CA GLU A 112 8.07 21.35 -32.86
C GLU A 112 7.04 22.41 -32.44
N GLU A 113 6.66 23.32 -33.35
CA GLU A 113 5.70 24.39 -33.04
C GLU A 113 4.26 23.86 -32.87
N ARG A 114 3.89 22.78 -33.59
CA ARG A 114 2.55 22.15 -33.44
C ARG A 114 2.44 21.24 -32.23
N ILE A 115 3.53 20.61 -31.78
CA ILE A 115 3.52 19.76 -30.57
C ILE A 115 3.55 20.62 -29.30
N ALA A 116 4.19 21.80 -29.34
CA ALA A 116 4.18 22.74 -28.22
C ALA A 116 2.79 23.33 -27.94
N GLU A 117 1.96 23.54 -28.97
CA GLU A 117 0.62 24.13 -28.81
C GLU A 117 -0.41 23.10 -28.31
N GLU A 118 -0.27 21.81 -28.66
CA GLU A 118 -1.17 20.74 -28.21
C GLU A 118 -0.78 20.18 -26.82
N ALA A 119 0.49 20.28 -26.41
CA ALA A 119 0.97 19.83 -25.09
C ALA A 119 0.56 20.75 -23.92
N VAL A 120 0.14 22.00 -24.18
CA VAL A 120 -0.33 22.93 -23.14
C VAL A 120 -1.79 22.63 -22.72
N ALA A 121 -2.55 21.87 -23.51
CA ALA A 121 -3.96 21.58 -23.25
C ALA A 121 -4.22 20.36 -22.34
N ILE A 122 -3.21 19.52 -22.05
CA ILE A 122 -3.38 18.25 -21.32
C ILE A 122 -2.42 18.14 -20.10
N ALA A 123 -1.90 19.26 -19.59
CA ALA A 123 -1.20 19.23 -18.31
C ALA A 123 -2.23 19.12 -17.16
N PRO A 124 -2.22 18.05 -16.34
CA PRO A 124 -3.10 17.95 -15.18
C PRO A 124 -2.83 19.13 -14.25
N GLN A 125 -3.87 19.92 -13.96
CA GLN A 125 -3.78 21.06 -13.07
C GLN A 125 -3.19 20.61 -11.73
N SER A 126 -2.00 21.10 -11.38
CA SER A 126 -1.36 20.67 -10.14
C SER A 126 -2.24 21.09 -8.94
N PRO A 127 -2.40 20.23 -7.92
CA PRO A 127 -3.20 20.52 -6.73
C PRO A 127 -2.73 21.75 -5.94
N THR A 128 -1.55 22.28 -6.27
CA THR A 128 -1.00 23.52 -5.72
C THR A 128 -1.71 24.77 -6.24
N ARG A 129 -2.22 24.80 -7.48
CA ARG A 129 -2.93 25.99 -8.00
C ARG A 129 -4.25 26.23 -7.28
N SER A 130 -5.00 25.18 -6.96
CA SER A 130 -6.25 25.30 -6.18
C SER A 130 -6.01 25.82 -4.77
N ILE A 131 -4.86 25.52 -4.16
CA ILE A 131 -4.52 26.04 -2.83
C ILE A 131 -4.14 27.52 -2.93
N ILE A 132 -3.35 27.91 -3.94
CA ILE A 132 -2.91 29.31 -4.12
C ILE A 132 -4.08 30.23 -4.48
N GLU A 133 -4.96 29.81 -5.39
CA GLU A 133 -6.17 30.59 -5.72
C GLU A 133 -7.15 30.66 -4.55
N PHE A 134 -7.31 29.58 -3.79
CA PHE A 134 -8.18 29.57 -2.61
C PHE A 134 -7.63 30.48 -1.49
N VAL A 135 -6.31 30.51 -1.30
CA VAL A 135 -5.66 31.43 -0.36
C VAL A 135 -5.83 32.86 -0.85
N SER A 136 -5.47 33.19 -2.09
CA SER A 136 -5.55 34.55 -2.64
C SER A 136 -6.97 35.13 -2.59
N LYS A 137 -7.97 34.35 -3.01
CA LYS A 137 -9.37 34.81 -3.03
C LYS A 137 -9.90 35.08 -1.61
N LYS A 138 -9.47 34.28 -0.63
CA LYS A 138 -9.89 34.47 0.77
C LYS A 138 -9.10 35.55 1.52
N THR A 139 -7.83 35.77 1.20
CA THR A 139 -7.11 36.92 1.76
C THR A 139 -7.80 38.21 1.34
N GLN A 140 -8.32 38.25 0.10
CA GLN A 140 -9.05 39.39 -0.43
C GLN A 140 -10.43 39.58 0.23
N GLU A 141 -11.15 38.50 0.57
CA GLU A 141 -12.39 38.57 1.36
C GLU A 141 -12.13 39.05 2.80
N VAL A 142 -11.03 38.62 3.44
CA VAL A 142 -10.67 39.05 4.80
C VAL A 142 -10.21 40.51 4.84
N LEU A 143 -9.52 40.98 3.79
CA LEU A 143 -9.16 42.39 3.63
C LEU A 143 -10.37 43.29 3.33
N ALA A 144 -11.45 42.73 2.77
CA ALA A 144 -12.69 43.45 2.48
C ALA A 144 -13.66 43.50 3.69
N ALA A 145 -13.52 42.59 4.66
CA ALA A 145 -14.32 42.61 5.87
C ALA A 145 -13.83 43.72 6.82
N THR A 146 -14.61 44.81 6.93
CA THR A 146 -14.28 45.99 7.76
C THR A 146 -14.51 45.76 9.26
N ASP A 147 -15.16 44.65 9.63
CA ASP A 147 -15.54 44.35 11.00
C ASP A 147 -14.53 43.37 11.65
N PRO A 148 -13.76 43.79 12.67
CA PRO A 148 -12.81 42.93 13.36
C PRO A 148 -13.47 41.72 14.02
N ASP A 149 -14.74 41.81 14.44
CA ASP A 149 -15.44 40.71 15.11
C ASP A 149 -15.79 39.58 14.14
N ALA A 150 -16.12 39.91 12.88
CA ALA A 150 -16.35 38.93 11.82
C ALA A 150 -15.07 38.12 11.49
N VAL A 151 -13.90 38.77 11.54
CA VAL A 151 -12.61 38.08 11.32
C VAL A 151 -12.34 37.08 12.46
N VAL A 152 -12.62 37.46 13.72
CA VAL A 152 -12.46 36.57 14.87
C VAL A 152 -13.37 35.35 14.76
N GLU A 153 -14.63 35.52 14.33
CA GLU A 153 -15.57 34.41 14.14
C GLU A 153 -15.12 33.45 13.02
N VAL A 154 -14.68 33.98 11.88
CA VAL A 154 -14.16 33.16 10.77
C VAL A 154 -12.89 32.41 11.18
N VAL A 155 -11.98 33.04 11.92
CA VAL A 155 -10.77 32.38 12.45
C VAL A 155 -11.14 31.31 13.47
N ARG A 156 -12.11 31.56 14.35
CA ARG A 156 -12.58 30.60 15.36
C ARG A 156 -13.24 29.39 14.72
N GLU A 157 -14.10 29.59 13.72
CA GLU A 157 -14.77 28.50 13.03
C GLU A 157 -13.79 27.66 12.20
N LYS A 158 -12.86 28.30 11.47
CA LYS A 158 -11.78 27.57 10.80
C LYS A 158 -10.86 26.85 11.78
N GLY A 159 -10.58 27.45 12.94
CA GLY A 159 -9.83 26.82 14.02
C GLY A 159 -10.54 25.56 14.55
N ARG A 160 -11.86 25.59 14.67
CA ARG A 160 -12.67 24.39 15.01
C ARG A 160 -12.59 23.32 13.92
N VAL A 161 -12.74 23.68 12.65
CA VAL A 161 -12.66 22.73 11.53
C VAL A 161 -11.26 22.10 11.45
N ALA A 162 -10.20 22.92 11.52
CA ALA A 162 -8.82 22.43 11.55
C ALA A 162 -8.58 21.52 12.77
N GLY A 163 -9.10 21.88 13.95
CA GLY A 163 -9.03 21.06 15.15
C GLY A 163 -9.77 19.72 15.00
N GLN A 164 -10.93 19.69 14.33
CA GLN A 164 -11.65 18.45 14.04
C GLN A 164 -10.88 17.54 13.09
N GLU A 165 -10.26 18.08 12.04
CA GLU A 165 -9.43 17.29 11.11
C GLU A 165 -8.18 16.73 11.80
N VAL A 166 -7.54 17.51 12.67
CA VAL A 166 -6.43 17.02 13.52
C VAL A 166 -6.91 15.91 14.46
N ASN A 167 -8.10 16.06 15.07
CA ASN A 167 -8.68 15.01 15.92
C ASN A 167 -9.02 13.74 15.14
N LYS A 168 -9.51 13.85 13.90
CA LYS A 168 -9.72 12.69 13.00
C LYS A 168 -8.38 12.03 12.66
N GLY A 169 -7.36 12.81 12.32
CA GLY A 169 -6.02 12.30 12.02
C GLY A 169 -5.39 11.58 13.21
N THR A 170 -5.49 12.15 14.42
CA THR A 170 -4.95 11.52 15.64
C THR A 170 -5.73 10.28 16.06
N THR A 171 -7.06 10.24 15.92
CA THR A 171 -7.86 9.04 16.20
C THR A 171 -7.57 7.93 15.20
N TRP A 172 -7.40 8.26 13.92
CA TRP A 172 -6.94 7.32 12.91
C TRP A 172 -5.55 6.77 13.23
N LEU A 173 -4.59 7.64 13.56
CA LEU A 173 -3.23 7.22 13.91
C LEU A 173 -3.23 6.32 15.15
N LYS A 174 -4.02 6.66 16.18
CA LYS A 174 -4.21 5.81 17.36
C LYS A 174 -4.77 4.44 16.99
N ARG A 175 -5.78 4.38 16.12
CA ARG A 175 -6.36 3.11 15.65
C ARG A 175 -5.36 2.30 14.82
N PHE A 176 -4.54 2.96 14.01
CA PHE A 176 -3.51 2.33 13.21
C PHE A 176 -2.40 1.73 14.10
N LEU A 177 -1.89 2.51 15.06
CA LEU A 177 -0.82 2.10 15.98
C LEU A 177 -1.27 1.12 17.07
N SER A 178 -2.56 1.05 17.38
CA SER A 178 -3.12 0.08 18.34
C SER A 178 -3.32 -1.31 17.75
N ASN A 179 -3.13 -1.48 16.44
CA ASN A 179 -3.20 -2.78 15.79
C ASN A 179 -1.79 -3.39 15.70
N ALA A 180 -1.57 -4.52 16.36
CA ALA A 180 -0.24 -5.15 16.42
C ALA A 180 0.25 -5.63 15.05
N ASN A 181 -0.66 -5.99 14.14
CA ASN A 181 -0.29 -6.36 12.77
C ASN A 181 0.26 -5.16 11.99
N ASN A 182 -0.30 -3.96 12.21
CA ASN A 182 0.20 -2.73 11.59
C ASN A 182 1.58 -2.37 12.12
N ILE A 183 1.79 -2.45 13.44
CA ILE A 183 3.11 -2.22 14.05
C ILE A 183 4.14 -3.22 13.54
N THR A 184 3.79 -4.51 13.51
CA THR A 184 4.67 -5.56 12.99
C THR A 184 5.03 -5.30 11.53
N SER A 185 4.04 -4.99 10.69
CA SER A 185 4.26 -4.64 9.27
C SER A 185 5.13 -3.38 9.13
N LEU A 186 4.90 -2.36 9.93
CA LEU A 186 5.68 -1.12 9.92
C LEU A 186 7.14 -1.39 10.30
N THR A 187 7.41 -2.20 11.33
CA THR A 187 8.79 -2.56 11.71
C THR A 187 9.49 -3.36 10.61
N ILE A 188 8.79 -4.28 9.94
CA ILE A 188 9.32 -5.04 8.81
C ILE A 188 9.67 -4.13 7.64
N VAL A 189 8.77 -3.21 7.27
CA VAL A 189 9.00 -2.27 6.17
C VAL A 189 10.16 -1.32 6.52
N ALA A 190 10.23 -0.83 7.76
CA ALA A 190 11.34 0.01 8.20
C ALA A 190 12.68 -0.74 8.15
N GLU A 191 12.72 -2.01 8.57
CA GLU A 191 13.90 -2.87 8.42
C GLU A 191 14.29 -3.07 6.95
N LEU A 192 13.33 -3.42 6.09
CA LEU A 192 13.58 -3.61 4.67
C LEU A 192 14.14 -2.34 4.03
N LEU A 193 13.55 -1.18 4.31
CA LEU A 193 14.03 0.11 3.81
C LEU A 193 15.44 0.42 4.32
N TYR A 194 15.74 0.10 5.57
CA TYR A 194 17.09 0.27 6.11
C TYR A 194 18.11 -0.67 5.44
N ILE A 195 17.74 -1.93 5.18
CA ILE A 195 18.58 -2.87 4.43
C ILE A 195 18.82 -2.35 3.03
N LEU A 196 17.77 -1.96 2.31
CA LEU A 196 17.91 -1.40 0.97
C LEU A 196 18.80 -0.15 1.00
N TYR A 197 18.62 0.74 1.98
CA TYR A 197 19.42 1.93 2.11
C TYR A 197 20.91 1.64 2.36
N THR A 198 21.24 0.64 3.18
CA THR A 198 22.62 0.31 3.55
C THR A 198 23.34 -0.61 2.55
N VAL A 199 22.60 -1.51 1.92
CA VAL A 199 23.14 -2.48 0.95
C VAL A 199 23.33 -1.85 -0.42
N ILE A 200 22.47 -0.90 -0.81
CA ILE A 200 22.58 -0.22 -2.11
C ILE A 200 23.77 0.77 -2.08
N PRO A 201 24.76 0.62 -2.98
CA PRO A 201 25.81 1.61 -3.15
C PRO A 201 25.27 2.81 -3.91
N TRP A 202 24.62 3.73 -3.20
CA TRP A 202 24.04 4.93 -3.79
C TRP A 202 25.09 5.73 -4.57
N GLN A 203 24.87 5.91 -5.86
CA GLN A 203 25.66 6.80 -6.71
C GLN A 203 24.89 8.10 -6.90
N TYR A 204 25.59 9.21 -7.16
CA TYR A 204 24.97 10.52 -7.28
C TYR A 204 25.27 11.11 -8.66
N TYR A 205 24.22 11.46 -9.41
CA TYR A 205 24.36 12.33 -10.57
C TYR A 205 24.53 13.76 -10.08
N GLN A 206 25.64 14.38 -10.48
CA GLN A 206 25.91 15.78 -10.19
C GLN A 206 25.41 16.62 -11.35
N ILE A 207 24.30 17.32 -11.15
CA ILE A 207 23.73 18.25 -12.13
C ILE A 207 24.19 19.66 -11.73
N PRO A 208 25.02 20.33 -12.54
CA PRO A 208 25.33 21.73 -12.31
C PRO A 208 24.05 22.56 -12.50
N LEU A 209 23.61 23.28 -11.48
CA LEU A 209 22.37 24.08 -11.53
C LEU A 209 22.54 25.41 -12.27
N ASN A 210 23.79 25.83 -12.50
CA ASN A 210 24.06 26.95 -13.39
C ASN A 210 24.25 26.38 -14.79
N ALA A 211 23.49 26.90 -15.76
CA ALA A 211 23.80 26.61 -17.15
C ALA A 211 25.26 26.99 -17.41
N PRO A 212 26.00 26.22 -18.23
CA PRO A 212 27.21 26.72 -18.84
C PRO A 212 26.80 27.82 -19.80
N TYR A 213 26.41 28.99 -19.30
CA TYR A 213 26.51 30.19 -20.08
C TYR A 213 28.01 30.40 -20.26
N THR A 214 28.54 29.86 -21.36
CA THR A 214 29.48 30.69 -22.11
C THR A 214 28.68 31.95 -22.36
N THR A 215 28.85 32.97 -21.52
CA THR A 215 28.49 34.32 -21.91
C THR A 215 29.33 34.56 -23.15
N ARG A 216 28.76 34.26 -24.32
CA ARG A 216 29.33 34.67 -25.59
C ARG A 216 29.28 36.19 -25.49
N TYR A 217 30.41 36.75 -25.11
CA TYR A 217 30.60 38.16 -24.93
C TYR A 217 30.61 38.73 -26.35
N ASP A 218 29.44 38.98 -26.92
CA ASP A 218 29.29 39.66 -28.23
C ASP A 218 29.58 41.17 -28.11
N GLY A 219 30.10 41.62 -26.96
CA GLY A 219 30.68 42.94 -26.79
C GLY A 219 32.10 43.00 -27.35
N ILE A 220 32.26 43.70 -28.47
CA ILE A 220 33.55 44.04 -29.06
C ILE A 220 34.40 44.78 -28.01
N SER A 221 35.32 44.07 -27.35
CA SER A 221 36.58 44.60 -26.83
C SER A 221 37.46 43.45 -26.34
N PRO A 222 38.61 43.17 -26.98
CA PRO A 222 39.61 42.28 -26.43
C PRO A 222 40.31 43.00 -25.27
N VAL A 223 39.80 42.84 -24.05
CA VAL A 223 40.61 43.12 -22.87
C VAL A 223 41.49 41.89 -22.66
N THR A 224 42.77 42.06 -22.94
CA THR A 224 43.85 41.15 -22.54
C THR A 224 43.89 41.08 -21.01
N ILE A 225 43.03 40.27 -20.41
CA ILE A 225 43.08 39.94 -18.99
C ILE A 225 44.01 38.74 -18.85
N MET A 226 44.91 38.86 -17.88
CA MET A 226 45.98 37.93 -17.56
C MET A 226 45.47 36.49 -17.31
N PRO A 227 46.29 35.45 -17.56
CA PRO A 227 45.85 34.04 -17.53
C PRO A 227 45.67 33.41 -16.13
N GLU A 228 45.54 34.20 -15.05
CA GLU A 228 45.67 33.67 -13.68
C GLU A 228 44.36 33.47 -12.90
N ASP A 229 43.22 33.95 -13.40
CA ASP A 229 41.96 33.74 -12.68
C ASP A 229 41.37 32.36 -13.03
N PRO A 230 41.22 31.44 -12.05
CA PRO A 230 40.60 30.14 -12.31
C PRO A 230 39.18 30.35 -12.81
N PRO A 231 38.71 29.52 -13.77
CA PRO A 231 37.35 29.63 -14.28
C PRO A 231 36.37 29.60 -13.10
N LEU A 232 35.40 30.53 -13.10
CA LEU A 232 34.35 30.61 -12.09
C LEU A 232 33.59 29.28 -12.05
N VAL A 233 34.03 28.35 -11.19
CA VAL A 233 33.40 27.05 -11.01
C VAL A 233 32.05 27.30 -10.35
N SER A 234 30.98 26.80 -10.97
CA SER A 234 29.63 26.88 -10.39
C SER A 234 29.62 26.22 -9.01
N THR A 235 29.24 26.99 -7.98
CA THR A 235 29.20 26.52 -6.59
C THR A 235 27.91 25.75 -6.24
N ARG A 236 26.95 25.63 -7.18
CA ARG A 236 25.66 24.98 -6.92
C ARG A 236 25.51 23.70 -7.75
N ILE A 237 25.75 22.57 -7.09
CA ILE A 237 25.59 21.23 -7.65
C ILE A 237 24.36 20.59 -7.00
N ALA A 238 23.38 20.17 -7.81
CA ALA A 238 22.31 19.29 -7.35
C ALA A 238 22.77 17.84 -7.48
N SER A 239 22.67 17.07 -6.39
CA SER A 239 22.96 15.64 -6.40
C SER A 239 21.66 14.84 -6.43
N ILE A 240 21.49 14.00 -7.45
CA ILE A 240 20.35 13.07 -7.54
C ILE A 240 20.87 11.65 -7.26
N PRO A 241 20.45 11.00 -6.16
CA PRO A 241 20.84 9.63 -5.89
C PRO A 241 20.20 8.67 -6.90
N TYR A 242 20.97 7.70 -7.38
CA TYR A 242 20.51 6.62 -8.25
C TYR A 242 21.14 5.28 -7.86
N ILE A 243 20.45 4.21 -8.23
CA ILE A 243 20.89 2.84 -8.02
C ILE A 243 21.70 2.42 -9.26
N PRO A 244 22.97 1.98 -9.12
CA PRO A 244 23.74 1.52 -10.27
C PRO A 244 23.10 0.27 -10.87
N HIS A 245 22.84 0.25 -12.19
CA HIS A 245 22.20 -0.90 -12.84
C HIS A 245 23.02 -2.20 -12.66
N THR A 246 24.35 -2.10 -12.65
CA THR A 246 25.25 -3.23 -12.39
C THR A 246 25.00 -3.87 -11.02
N PHE A 247 24.60 -3.07 -10.02
CA PHE A 247 24.30 -3.57 -8.68
C PHE A 247 23.05 -4.45 -8.65
N LEU A 248 22.00 -4.09 -9.39
CA LEU A 248 20.75 -4.87 -9.47
C LEU A 248 20.97 -6.27 -10.05
N THR A 249 22.02 -6.47 -10.85
CA THR A 249 22.34 -7.78 -11.43
C THR A 249 23.18 -8.66 -10.51
N GLN A 250 23.68 -8.14 -9.38
CA GLN A 250 24.54 -8.91 -8.48
C GLN A 250 23.71 -9.91 -7.66
N PRO A 251 24.15 -11.17 -7.49
CA PRO A 251 23.43 -12.16 -6.69
C PRO A 251 23.48 -11.88 -5.18
N THR A 252 24.40 -11.02 -4.74
CA THR A 252 24.62 -10.66 -3.34
C THR A 252 23.41 -9.96 -2.74
N ILE A 253 22.79 -9.00 -3.44
CA ILE A 253 21.59 -8.30 -2.94
C ILE A 253 20.44 -9.28 -2.70
N TYR A 254 20.20 -10.20 -3.63
CA TYR A 254 19.13 -11.19 -3.49
C TYR A 254 19.41 -12.18 -2.35
N SER A 255 20.66 -12.59 -2.19
CA SER A 255 21.08 -13.47 -1.09
C SER A 255 20.86 -12.80 0.26
N THR A 256 21.27 -11.54 0.41
CA THR A 256 21.05 -10.74 1.63
C THR A 256 19.55 -10.56 1.92
N LEU A 257 18.74 -10.27 0.90
CA LEU A 257 17.29 -10.11 1.06
C LEU A 257 16.61 -11.42 1.47
N ILE A 258 17.00 -12.56 0.88
CA ILE A 258 16.45 -13.88 1.25
C ILE A 258 16.86 -14.25 2.68
N LEU A 259 18.14 -14.07 3.03
CA LEU A 259 18.66 -14.35 4.37
C LEU A 259 18.02 -13.47 5.45
N TRP A 260 17.64 -12.23 5.13
CA TRP A 260 16.82 -11.40 6.01
C TRP A 260 15.36 -11.84 6.05
N ALA A 261 14.74 -12.12 4.89
CA ALA A 261 13.32 -12.43 4.79
C ALA A 261 12.97 -13.74 5.47
N LEU A 262 13.87 -14.72 5.49
CA LEU A 262 13.60 -16.04 6.04
C LEU A 262 13.28 -16.02 7.56
N PRO A 263 14.14 -15.49 8.44
CA PRO A 263 13.84 -15.35 9.88
C PRO A 263 12.83 -14.26 10.22
N THR A 264 12.71 -13.22 9.38
CA THR A 264 11.86 -12.06 9.68
C THR A 264 10.42 -12.25 9.21
N LEU A 265 10.23 -12.93 8.07
CA LEU A 265 8.93 -13.09 7.40
C LEU A 265 8.50 -14.55 7.34
N LEU A 266 9.27 -15.40 6.66
CA LEU A 266 8.81 -16.74 6.28
C LEU A 266 8.56 -17.64 7.50
N ILE A 267 9.54 -17.73 8.41
CA ILE A 267 9.40 -18.57 9.60
C ILE A 267 8.29 -18.04 10.53
N PRO A 268 8.26 -16.75 10.92
CA PRO A 268 7.16 -16.19 11.71
C PRO A 268 5.77 -16.35 11.08
N LEU A 269 5.68 -16.25 9.75
CA LEU A 269 4.43 -16.43 9.00
C LEU A 269 3.93 -17.88 9.07
N CYS A 270 4.83 -18.85 8.82
CA CYS A 270 4.48 -20.25 8.89
C CYS A 270 4.02 -20.64 10.30
N PHE A 271 4.78 -20.28 11.34
CA PHE A 271 4.43 -20.64 12.71
C PHE A 271 3.23 -19.85 13.25
N GLY A 272 3.07 -18.58 12.85
CA GLY A 272 1.89 -17.78 13.21
C GLY A 272 0.58 -18.29 12.62
N GLY A 273 0.64 -19.08 11.54
CA GLY A 273 -0.52 -19.82 11.00
C GLY A 273 -0.73 -21.19 11.64
N LEU A 274 0.34 -21.83 12.13
CA LEU A 274 0.30 -23.16 12.74
C LEU A 274 -0.11 -23.13 14.23
N VAL A 275 0.33 -22.12 14.97
CA VAL A 275 0.09 -21.98 16.42
C VAL A 275 -0.70 -20.70 16.67
N SER A 276 -1.94 -20.85 17.13
CA SER A 276 -2.80 -19.72 17.52
C SER A 276 -3.22 -19.85 18.98
N PHE A 277 -3.02 -18.78 19.74
CA PHE A 277 -3.46 -18.66 21.13
C PHE A 277 -4.84 -18.02 21.26
N LYS A 278 -5.54 -17.76 20.15
CA LYS A 278 -6.92 -17.23 20.12
C LYS A 278 -7.91 -18.38 19.85
N PRO A 279 -8.36 -19.13 20.87
CA PRO A 279 -9.35 -20.19 20.67
C PRO A 279 -10.66 -19.58 20.16
N GLY A 280 -11.21 -20.14 19.08
CA GLY A 280 -12.52 -19.73 18.54
C GLY A 280 -12.48 -18.85 17.29
N HIS A 281 -11.30 -18.40 16.83
CA HIS A 281 -11.18 -17.86 15.48
C HIS A 281 -10.95 -19.01 14.50
N ALA A 282 -12.05 -19.61 14.02
CA ALA A 282 -12.01 -20.56 12.91
C ALA A 282 -11.16 -19.95 11.79
N TRP A 283 -10.12 -20.67 11.32
CA TRP A 283 -9.13 -20.23 10.33
C TRP A 283 -9.70 -19.20 9.34
N SER A 284 -9.60 -17.92 9.69
CA SER A 284 -9.79 -16.88 8.71
C SER A 284 -8.55 -16.94 7.84
N ALA A 285 -8.70 -16.88 6.52
CA ALA A 285 -7.57 -16.84 5.59
C ALA A 285 -6.61 -15.66 5.85
N SER A 286 -6.99 -14.71 6.71
CA SER A 286 -6.16 -13.60 7.19
C SER A 286 -5.66 -13.76 8.65
N GLY A 287 -5.97 -14.87 9.31
CA GLY A 287 -5.90 -15.05 10.76
C GLY A 287 -4.53 -15.52 11.25
N GLN A 288 -3.47 -14.82 10.89
CA GLN A 288 -2.17 -15.06 11.50
C GLN A 288 -2.18 -14.54 12.94
N ASP A 289 -1.74 -15.35 13.90
CA ASP A 289 -1.60 -14.90 15.29
C ASP A 289 -0.35 -14.01 15.40
N ALA A 290 -0.57 -12.70 15.50
CA ALA A 290 0.46 -11.68 15.63
C ALA A 290 1.43 -11.98 16.78
N LEU A 291 0.91 -12.50 17.90
CA LEU A 291 1.70 -12.80 19.08
C LEU A 291 2.66 -13.96 18.83
N THR A 292 2.15 -15.08 18.29
CA THR A 292 2.99 -16.22 17.90
C THR A 292 4.05 -15.80 16.91
N ALA A 293 3.67 -15.06 15.86
CA ALA A 293 4.60 -14.60 14.84
C ALA A 293 5.72 -13.74 15.45
N ALA A 294 5.37 -12.82 16.36
CA ALA A 294 6.36 -11.97 17.03
C ALA A 294 7.31 -12.76 17.96
N ILE A 295 6.80 -13.73 18.71
CA ILE A 295 7.63 -14.61 19.56
C ILE A 295 8.60 -15.42 18.69
N VAL A 296 8.13 -15.99 17.60
CA VAL A 296 8.96 -16.78 16.67
C VAL A 296 10.00 -15.90 15.99
N ARG A 297 9.64 -14.68 15.58
CA ARG A 297 10.58 -13.70 15.03
C ARG A 297 11.69 -13.38 16.04
N LEU A 298 11.33 -13.11 17.29
CA LEU A 298 12.30 -12.85 18.36
C LEU A 298 13.22 -14.06 18.59
N ALA A 299 12.64 -15.27 18.64
CA ALA A 299 13.41 -16.50 18.76
C ALA A 299 14.38 -16.69 17.59
N CYS A 300 13.96 -16.42 16.34
CA CYS A 300 14.84 -16.49 15.18
C CYS A 300 16.01 -15.50 15.28
N VAL A 301 15.77 -14.28 15.77
CA VAL A 301 16.82 -13.27 15.96
C VAL A 301 17.87 -13.71 17.00
N PHE A 302 17.46 -14.45 18.04
CA PHE A 302 18.40 -15.02 19.03
C PHE A 302 19.05 -16.33 18.58
N ALA A 303 18.35 -17.13 17.77
CA ALA A 303 18.76 -18.48 17.40
C ALA A 303 19.99 -18.54 16.48
N GLY A 304 20.36 -17.44 15.82
CA GLY A 304 21.60 -17.49 15.07
C GLY A 304 21.95 -16.27 14.25
N ASP A 305 23.19 -16.32 13.79
CA ASP A 305 23.73 -15.48 12.75
C ASP A 305 23.24 -16.01 11.40
N TRP A 306 22.19 -15.41 10.84
CA TRP A 306 21.53 -15.86 9.60
C TRP A 306 22.37 -15.54 8.35
N GLY A 307 23.69 -15.70 8.42
CA GLY A 307 24.63 -15.33 7.35
C GLY A 307 24.67 -13.83 7.06
N LEU A 308 24.16 -13.00 7.98
CA LEU A 308 24.26 -11.55 7.92
C LEU A 308 25.41 -11.20 8.85
N ASP A 309 26.63 -11.15 8.31
CA ASP A 309 27.85 -10.95 9.10
C ASP A 309 27.77 -9.64 9.90
N TRP A 310 27.27 -9.71 11.16
CA TRP A 310 26.94 -8.56 11.99
C TRP A 310 28.16 -7.77 12.45
N SER A 311 29.35 -8.29 12.14
CA SER A 311 30.63 -7.66 12.40
C SER A 311 31.04 -6.64 11.33
N ASN A 312 30.48 -6.76 10.12
CA ASN A 312 30.80 -5.89 9.00
C ASN A 312 29.75 -4.77 8.86
N GLU A 313 30.18 -3.58 8.43
CA GLU A 313 29.38 -2.35 8.33
C GLU A 313 28.13 -2.43 7.41
N LEU A 314 27.90 -3.58 6.75
CA LEU A 314 26.78 -3.80 5.84
C LEU A 314 25.66 -4.61 6.50
N GLY A 315 24.69 -3.92 7.11
CA GLY A 315 23.42 -4.53 7.54
C GLY A 315 22.75 -3.85 8.73
N ILE A 316 21.54 -4.32 9.08
CA ILE A 316 20.90 -3.99 10.36
C ILE A 316 21.74 -4.62 11.47
N SER A 317 22.02 -3.94 12.58
CA SER A 317 22.70 -4.61 13.69
C SER A 317 21.77 -5.59 14.43
N GLN A 318 22.31 -6.66 15.03
CA GLN A 318 21.51 -7.60 15.82
C GLN A 318 20.68 -6.89 16.91
N LYS A 319 21.25 -5.83 17.51
CA LYS A 319 20.56 -4.99 18.51
C LYS A 319 19.28 -4.36 17.97
N TRP A 320 19.31 -3.84 16.73
CA TRP A 320 18.13 -3.27 16.08
C TRP A 320 17.07 -4.31 15.77
N ARG A 321 17.46 -5.53 15.37
CA ARG A 321 16.52 -6.64 15.14
C ARG A 321 15.88 -7.14 16.41
N ILE A 322 16.64 -7.20 17.51
CA ILE A 322 16.08 -7.56 18.83
C ILE A 322 15.07 -6.49 19.25
N LEU A 323 15.41 -5.20 19.10
CA LEU A 323 14.52 -4.10 19.45
C LEU A 323 13.21 -4.13 18.65
N SER A 324 13.29 -4.29 17.32
CA SER A 324 12.11 -4.32 16.45
C SER A 324 11.22 -5.54 16.71
N ALA A 325 11.81 -6.73 16.88
CA ALA A 325 11.08 -7.95 17.20
C ALA A 325 10.44 -7.87 18.60
N SER A 326 11.15 -7.30 19.58
CA SER A 326 10.62 -7.07 20.93
C SER A 326 9.48 -6.07 20.94
N LEU A 327 9.58 -4.99 20.13
CA LEU A 327 8.52 -4.00 19.98
C LEU A 327 7.26 -4.64 19.39
N ALA A 328 7.39 -5.39 18.29
CA ALA A 328 6.28 -6.13 17.70
C ALA A 328 5.66 -7.13 18.70
N GLY A 329 6.50 -7.83 19.48
CA GLY A 329 6.06 -8.74 20.54
C GLY A 329 5.29 -8.04 21.65
N ALA A 330 5.78 -6.90 22.14
CA ALA A 330 5.14 -6.13 23.20
C ALA A 330 3.76 -5.62 22.78
N PHE A 331 3.61 -5.09 21.57
CA PHE A 331 2.31 -4.66 21.05
C PHE A 331 1.35 -5.83 20.80
N SER A 332 1.85 -6.94 20.25
CA SER A 332 1.04 -8.14 20.04
C SER A 332 0.56 -8.74 21.37
N LEU A 333 1.42 -8.71 22.40
CA LEU A 333 1.07 -9.15 23.74
C LEU A 333 0.04 -8.22 24.39
N ALA A 334 0.22 -6.91 24.27
CA ALA A 334 -0.75 -5.92 24.76
C ALA A 334 -2.12 -6.11 24.09
N GLU A 335 -2.16 -6.34 22.78
CA GLU A 335 -3.40 -6.65 22.05
C GLU A 335 -4.02 -7.98 22.51
N ALA A 336 -3.21 -9.02 22.71
CA ALA A 336 -3.69 -10.32 23.18
C ALA A 336 -4.29 -10.25 24.60
N ILE A 337 -3.72 -9.42 25.48
CA ILE A 337 -4.23 -9.19 26.84
C ILE A 337 -5.50 -8.34 26.79
N GLY A 338 -5.49 -7.24 26.04
CA GLY A 338 -6.62 -6.31 25.94
C GLY A 338 -7.83 -6.88 25.17
N GLY A 339 -7.61 -7.84 24.28
CA GLY A 339 -8.65 -8.53 23.52
C GLY A 339 -9.40 -9.61 24.31
N ARG A 340 -8.98 -9.92 25.55
CA ARG A 340 -9.81 -10.75 26.43
C ARG A 340 -11.05 -9.95 26.79
N ALA A 341 -12.18 -10.33 26.19
CA ALA A 341 -13.48 -9.82 26.62
C ALA A 341 -13.54 -9.93 28.16
N PRO A 342 -14.03 -8.89 28.86
CA PRO A 342 -14.26 -9.00 30.28
C PRO A 342 -15.06 -10.27 30.49
N LEU A 343 -14.58 -11.13 31.40
CA LEU A 343 -15.29 -12.36 31.74
C LEU A 343 -16.75 -11.98 31.93
N PRO A 344 -17.71 -12.73 31.34
CA PRO A 344 -19.11 -12.45 31.59
C PRO A 344 -19.24 -12.34 33.12
N PRO A 345 -19.96 -11.31 33.62
CA PRO A 345 -20.13 -11.14 35.06
C PRO A 345 -20.49 -12.51 35.59
N VAL A 346 -19.74 -12.98 36.61
CA VAL A 346 -20.06 -14.24 37.28
C VAL A 346 -21.51 -14.08 37.67
N VAL A 347 -22.40 -14.70 36.90
CA VAL A 347 -23.80 -14.74 37.24
C VAL A 347 -23.73 -15.55 38.51
N ASP A 348 -23.90 -14.88 39.65
CA ASP A 348 -23.98 -15.52 40.94
C ASP A 348 -25.02 -16.61 40.77
N THR A 349 -24.55 -17.84 40.53
CA THR A 349 -25.42 -18.99 40.39
C THR A 349 -26.23 -18.94 41.68
N PRO A 350 -27.56 -18.73 41.60
CA PRO A 350 -28.36 -18.63 42.80
C PRO A 350 -28.00 -19.85 43.64
N ALA A 351 -27.57 -19.59 44.88
CA ALA A 351 -27.18 -20.63 45.80
C ALA A 351 -28.22 -21.72 45.67
N VAL A 352 -27.79 -22.90 45.21
CA VAL A 352 -28.64 -24.08 45.19
C VAL A 352 -28.96 -24.29 46.66
N GLU A 353 -30.11 -23.77 47.09
CA GLU A 353 -30.70 -24.08 48.37
C GLU A 353 -30.81 -25.60 48.35
N SER A 354 -29.95 -26.22 49.16
CA SER A 354 -30.02 -27.63 49.43
C SER A 354 -31.39 -27.91 50.00
N GLU A 355 -32.31 -28.39 49.17
CA GLU A 355 -33.53 -29.06 49.61
C GLU A 355 -33.09 -30.23 50.49
N THR A 356 -33.14 -30.00 51.79
CA THR A 356 -33.22 -31.03 52.82
C THR A 356 -34.53 -31.78 52.62
N GLU A 357 -34.48 -32.94 51.97
CA GLU A 357 -35.52 -33.95 52.08
C GLU A 357 -35.42 -34.61 53.48
N GLU A 358 -36.52 -34.51 54.24
CA GLU A 358 -36.81 -35.28 55.46
C GLU A 358 -37.28 -36.70 55.15
#